data_AF-A0AB33BNW8-F1
#
_entry.id   AF-A0AB33BNW8-F1
#
_cell.length_a   1.000
_cell.length_b   1.000
_cell.length_c   1.000
_cell.angle_alpha   90.00
_cell.angle_beta   90.00
_cell.angle_gamma   90.00
#
_symmetry.space_group_name_H-M   'P 1'
#
loop_
_entity.id
_entity.type
_entity.pdbx_description
1 polymer ?
#
loop_
_entity_poly.entity_id
_entity_poly.type
_entity_poly.pdbx_seq_one_letter_code
_entity_poly.pdbx_strand_id
1 'polypeptide(L)'
;MYKSITVLTLLTGIIAVDAVFAQSTVNLPITVQQGESYEGLLTRASQLAEKTIISHFNQQQGLNKIDLLITAEKSGAIAPLLSVKVSRQDWFGHPNIQRWRNVFPFGKDLLGFSSPAPVVTPKSPPAAVNPSPSPAASPGATTPPPPPVLPFEEEPNNAPPIPIPNQRLTTPANR
;
A
#
# COMPACT_ATOMS: atom_id res chain seq x y z
N MET A 1 -11.47 7.05 84.21
CA MET A 1 -12.07 6.20 83.14
C MET A 1 -11.94 6.97 81.83
N TYR A 2 -10.94 6.65 81.00
CA TYR A 2 -10.73 7.30 79.71
C TYR A 2 -11.49 6.51 78.64
N LYS A 3 -12.50 7.12 78.01
CA LYS A 3 -13.20 6.54 76.86
C LYS A 3 -12.42 6.88 75.60
N SER A 4 -11.72 5.89 75.06
CA SER A 4 -10.99 5.99 73.80
C SER A 4 -11.98 6.18 72.65
N ILE A 5 -11.86 7.29 71.92
CA ILE A 5 -12.59 7.53 70.68
C ILE A 5 -11.65 7.14 69.54
N THR A 6 -11.88 5.97 68.95
CA THR A 6 -11.18 5.55 67.73
C THR A 6 -11.91 6.18 66.54
N VAL A 7 -11.32 7.21 65.93
CA VAL A 7 -11.79 7.77 64.65
C VAL A 7 -11.12 6.98 63.54
N LEU A 8 -11.91 6.21 62.79
CA LEU A 8 -11.45 5.49 61.60
C LEU A 8 -11.63 6.40 60.38
N THR A 9 -10.56 7.07 59.97
CA THR A 9 -10.55 7.88 58.75
C THR A 9 -10.34 6.97 57.54
N LEU A 10 -11.39 6.73 56.76
CA LEU A 10 -11.31 6.04 55.47
C LEU A 10 -10.81 7.04 54.41
N LEU A 11 -9.53 6.97 54.03
CA LEU A 11 -9.02 7.66 52.84
C LEU A 11 -9.54 6.93 51.60
N THR A 12 -10.50 7.53 50.90
CA THR A 12 -10.87 7.14 49.54
C THR A 12 -9.84 7.70 48.55
N GLY A 13 -8.92 6.85 48.11
CA GLY A 13 -8.05 7.16 46.97
C GLY A 13 -8.86 7.17 45.67
N ILE A 14 -8.80 8.26 44.91
CA ILE A 14 -9.38 8.33 43.56
C ILE A 14 -8.41 7.62 42.62
N ILE A 15 -8.78 6.44 42.14
CA ILE A 15 -8.04 5.75 41.08
C ILE A 15 -8.52 6.35 39.75
N ALA A 16 -7.68 7.14 39.09
CA ALA A 16 -7.93 7.51 37.69
C ALA A 16 -7.67 6.27 36.83
N VAL A 17 -8.72 5.74 36.18
CA VAL A 17 -8.58 4.65 35.22
C VAL A 17 -8.38 5.28 33.84
N ASP A 18 -7.17 5.20 33.31
CA ASP A 18 -6.93 5.53 31.91
C ASP A 18 -7.60 4.47 31.02
N ALA A 19 -8.59 4.87 30.23
CA ALA A 19 -9.27 3.97 29.32
C ALA A 19 -8.36 3.67 28.11
N VAL A 20 -7.79 2.48 28.06
CA VAL A 20 -7.11 1.98 26.85
C VAL A 20 -8.16 1.49 25.87
N PHE A 21 -8.33 2.21 24.76
CA PHE A 21 -9.25 1.83 23.70
C PHE A 21 -8.58 0.85 22.73
N ALA A 22 -9.21 -0.32 22.51
CA ALA A 22 -8.69 -1.30 21.55
C ALA A 22 -8.87 -0.82 20.11
N GLN A 23 -7.88 -1.10 19.27
CA GLN A 23 -7.85 -0.79 17.84
C GLN A 23 -7.55 -2.05 17.04
N SER A 24 -8.13 -2.18 15.85
CA SER A 24 -7.92 -3.33 14.96
C SER A 24 -7.55 -2.87 13.56
N THR A 25 -6.56 -3.52 12.97
CA THR A 25 -6.15 -3.32 11.58
C THR A 25 -6.53 -4.54 10.76
N VAL A 26 -7.26 -4.34 9.67
CA VAL A 26 -7.79 -5.41 8.82
C VAL A 26 -7.36 -5.20 7.38
N ASN A 27 -6.77 -6.22 6.75
CA ASN A 27 -6.47 -6.19 5.32
C ASN A 27 -7.34 -7.22 4.59
N LEU A 28 -8.09 -6.76 3.58
CA LEU A 28 -9.02 -7.59 2.82
C LEU A 28 -8.59 -7.66 1.34
N PRO A 29 -8.07 -8.81 0.89
CA PRO A 29 -7.83 -9.03 -0.53
C PRO A 29 -9.16 -9.29 -1.26
N ILE A 30 -9.29 -8.77 -2.49
CA ILE A 30 -10.44 -8.99 -3.35
C ILE A 30 -10.00 -9.23 -4.80
N THR A 31 -10.40 -10.33 -5.41
CA THR A 31 -10.11 -10.59 -6.82
C THR A 31 -11.17 -9.95 -7.71
N VAL A 32 -10.74 -9.36 -8.82
CA VAL A 32 -11.63 -8.81 -9.85
C VAL A 32 -12.36 -9.93 -10.58
N GLN A 33 -13.69 -9.79 -10.73
CA GLN A 33 -14.51 -10.77 -11.45
C GLN A 33 -14.40 -10.58 -12.96
N GLN A 34 -14.67 -11.64 -13.72
CA GLN A 34 -14.60 -11.59 -15.18
C GLN A 34 -15.60 -10.56 -15.73
N GLY A 35 -15.10 -9.60 -16.52
CA GLY A 35 -15.92 -8.52 -17.10
C GLY A 35 -16.38 -7.45 -16.11
N GLU A 36 -15.92 -7.49 -14.85
CA GLU A 36 -16.24 -6.47 -13.84
C GLU A 36 -15.61 -5.12 -14.23
N SER A 37 -16.38 -4.03 -14.11
CA SER A 37 -15.85 -2.67 -14.25
C SER A 37 -15.16 -2.21 -12.97
N TYR A 38 -14.34 -1.17 -13.05
CA TYR A 38 -13.69 -0.60 -11.87
C TYR A 38 -14.71 -0.09 -10.83
N GLU A 39 -15.81 0.50 -11.30
CA GLU A 39 -16.89 1.01 -10.46
C GLU A 39 -17.65 -0.15 -9.77
N GLY A 40 -17.84 -1.26 -10.48
CA GLY A 40 -18.42 -2.48 -9.91
C GLY A 40 -17.54 -3.07 -8.80
N LEU A 41 -16.23 -3.16 -9.06
CA LEU A 41 -15.23 -3.58 -8.08
C LEU A 41 -15.24 -2.68 -6.83
N LEU A 42 -15.24 -1.36 -7.01
CA LEU A 42 -15.30 -0.40 -5.90
C LEU A 42 -16.58 -0.56 -5.07
N THR A 43 -17.71 -0.80 -5.72
CA THR A 43 -19.00 -1.01 -5.05
C THR A 43 -18.94 -2.27 -4.18
N ARG A 44 -18.47 -3.38 -4.75
CA ARG A 44 -18.34 -4.66 -4.04
C ARG A 44 -17.33 -4.59 -2.89
N ALA A 45 -16.20 -3.92 -3.10
CA ALA A 45 -15.23 -3.67 -2.05
C ALA A 45 -15.83 -2.84 -0.90
N SER A 46 -16.67 -1.86 -1.20
CA SER A 46 -17.33 -1.03 -0.18
C SER A 46 -18.33 -1.83 0.65
N GLN A 47 -19.12 -2.69 0.01
CA GLN A 47 -20.04 -3.60 0.71
C GLN A 47 -19.27 -4.59 1.60
N LEU A 48 -18.12 -5.08 1.12
CA LEU A 48 -17.24 -5.94 1.90
C LEU A 48 -16.64 -5.21 3.12
N ALA A 49 -16.22 -3.95 2.95
CA ALA A 49 -15.74 -3.12 4.05
C ALA A 49 -16.82 -2.92 5.12
N GLU A 50 -18.02 -2.52 4.70
CA GLU A 50 -19.18 -2.29 5.56
C GLU A 50 -19.55 -3.55 6.38
N LYS A 51 -19.69 -4.69 5.70
CA LYS A 51 -19.98 -5.97 6.36
C LYS A 51 -18.89 -6.32 7.39
N THR A 52 -17.63 -6.13 7.04
CA THR A 52 -16.49 -6.40 7.93
C THR A 52 -16.53 -5.50 9.16
N ILE A 53 -16.74 -4.19 8.97
CA ILE A 53 -16.81 -3.21 10.07
C ILE A 53 -17.93 -3.57 11.05
N ILE A 54 -19.14 -3.83 10.55
CA ILE A 54 -20.29 -4.24 11.37
C ILE A 54 -19.96 -5.52 12.13
N SER A 55 -19.42 -6.53 11.44
CA SER A 55 -19.06 -7.81 12.04
C SER A 55 -18.02 -7.64 13.16
N HIS A 56 -16.96 -6.88 12.93
CA HIS A 56 -15.90 -6.66 13.92
C HIS A 56 -16.40 -5.91 15.15
N PHE A 57 -17.20 -4.85 14.97
CA PHE A 57 -17.78 -4.14 16.11
C PHE A 57 -18.77 -5.02 16.89
N ASN A 58 -19.51 -5.91 16.23
CA ASN A 58 -20.41 -6.82 16.93
C ASN A 58 -19.66 -7.92 17.68
N GLN A 59 -18.57 -8.45 17.13
CA GLN A 59 -17.80 -9.54 17.72
C GLN A 59 -16.84 -9.10 18.83
N GLN A 60 -16.27 -7.90 18.74
CA GLN A 60 -15.28 -7.39 19.68
C GLN A 60 -15.82 -6.20 20.46
N GLN A 61 -16.50 -6.44 21.59
CA GLN A 61 -17.19 -5.39 22.35
C GLN A 61 -16.25 -4.26 22.83
N GLY A 62 -14.99 -4.57 23.13
CA GLY A 62 -13.97 -3.57 23.53
C GLY A 62 -13.34 -2.80 22.36
N LEU A 63 -13.61 -3.20 21.11
CA LEU A 63 -13.04 -2.56 19.93
C LEU A 63 -13.65 -1.17 19.73
N ASN A 64 -12.79 -0.16 19.72
CA ASN A 64 -13.17 1.24 19.55
C ASN A 64 -12.89 1.75 18.13
N LYS A 65 -11.81 1.30 17.48
CA LYS A 65 -11.43 1.78 16.13
C LYS A 65 -11.05 0.64 15.20
N ILE A 66 -11.39 0.81 13.93
CA ILE A 66 -10.98 -0.09 12.84
C ILE A 66 -10.22 0.73 11.79
N ASP A 67 -9.05 0.22 11.39
CA ASP A 67 -8.31 0.64 10.20
C ASP A 67 -8.34 -0.51 9.19
N LEU A 68 -9.08 -0.33 8.10
CA LEU A 68 -9.34 -1.37 7.11
C LEU A 68 -8.73 -0.96 5.78
N LEU A 69 -7.94 -1.84 5.18
CA LEU A 69 -7.41 -1.70 3.82
C LEU A 69 -8.01 -2.79 2.93
N ILE A 70 -8.45 -2.43 1.74
CA ILE A 70 -8.82 -3.39 0.71
C ILE A 70 -7.84 -3.29 -0.45
N THR A 71 -7.24 -4.43 -0.78
CA THR A 71 -6.37 -4.59 -1.95
C THR A 71 -7.07 -5.43 -3.00
N ALA A 72 -7.08 -4.98 -4.25
CA ALA A 72 -7.64 -5.74 -5.35
C ALA A 72 -6.56 -6.46 -6.15
N GLU A 73 -6.93 -7.60 -6.72
CA GLU A 73 -6.09 -8.37 -7.65
C GLU A 73 -6.78 -8.54 -9.01
N LYS A 74 -6.07 -8.21 -10.10
CA LYS A 74 -6.51 -8.44 -11.48
C LYS A 74 -5.35 -8.98 -12.31
N SER A 75 -5.49 -10.22 -12.81
CA SER A 75 -4.49 -10.85 -13.69
C SER A 75 -3.06 -10.82 -13.13
N GLY A 76 -2.90 -11.06 -11.82
CA GLY A 76 -1.61 -11.03 -11.12
C GLY A 76 -1.12 -9.65 -10.70
N ALA A 77 -1.78 -8.56 -11.12
CA ALA A 77 -1.52 -7.23 -10.58
C ALA A 77 -2.30 -7.02 -9.28
N ILE A 78 -1.62 -6.58 -8.21
CA ILE A 78 -2.21 -6.27 -6.90
C ILE A 78 -2.10 -4.77 -6.64
N ALA A 79 -3.20 -4.13 -6.29
CA ALA A 79 -3.23 -2.69 -5.99
C ALA A 79 -4.13 -2.36 -4.80
N PRO A 80 -3.79 -1.34 -3.98
CA PRO A 80 -4.70 -0.82 -2.98
C PRO A 80 -5.89 -0.16 -3.67
N LEU A 81 -7.10 -0.44 -3.18
CA LEU A 81 -8.35 0.02 -3.79
C LEU A 81 -9.02 1.08 -2.93
N LEU A 82 -9.25 0.78 -1.66
CA LEU A 82 -9.79 1.71 -0.69
C LEU A 82 -9.28 1.43 0.72
N SER A 83 -9.27 2.44 1.56
CA SER A 83 -9.08 2.31 3.00
C SER A 83 -10.24 2.92 3.77
N VAL A 84 -10.53 2.41 4.96
CA VAL A 84 -11.55 2.91 5.86
C VAL A 84 -10.96 3.03 7.25
N LYS A 85 -11.04 4.22 7.84
CA LYS A 85 -10.67 4.44 9.24
C LYS A 85 -11.88 5.00 9.97
N VAL A 86 -12.41 4.25 10.92
CA VAL A 86 -13.64 4.65 11.61
C VAL A 86 -13.67 4.15 13.04
N SER A 87 -14.18 4.98 13.95
CA SER A 87 -14.46 4.57 15.32
C SER A 87 -15.85 3.93 15.44
N ARG A 88 -16.07 3.17 16.49
CA ARG A 88 -17.37 2.58 16.82
C ARG A 88 -18.44 3.66 16.95
N GLN A 89 -18.14 4.72 17.69
CA GLN A 89 -19.06 5.83 17.92
C GLN A 89 -19.43 6.52 16.61
N ASP A 90 -18.43 6.80 15.77
CA ASP A 90 -18.62 7.43 14.47
C ASP A 90 -19.46 6.56 13.52
N TRP A 91 -19.17 5.25 13.48
CA TRP A 91 -19.90 4.31 12.66
C TRP A 91 -21.36 4.18 13.08
N PHE A 92 -21.65 4.01 14.37
CA PHE A 92 -23.03 3.92 14.85
C PHE A 92 -23.78 5.25 14.77
N GLY A 93 -23.08 6.38 14.86
CA GLY A 93 -23.68 7.70 14.62
C GLY A 93 -23.99 7.95 13.14
N HIS A 94 -23.15 7.45 12.23
CA HIS A 94 -23.29 7.62 10.78
C HIS A 94 -22.91 6.34 10.02
N PRO A 95 -23.82 5.34 9.94
CA PRO A 95 -23.55 4.04 9.33
C PRO A 95 -23.62 4.11 7.80
N ASN A 96 -22.74 4.91 7.20
CA ASN A 96 -22.62 5.05 5.76
C ASN A 96 -21.15 4.97 5.36
N ILE A 97 -20.77 3.85 4.73
CA ILE A 97 -19.41 3.57 4.32
C ILE A 97 -18.82 4.62 3.38
N GLN A 98 -19.65 5.31 2.59
CA GLN A 98 -19.19 6.34 1.65
C GLN A 98 -18.54 7.53 2.37
N ARG A 99 -18.87 7.76 3.65
CA ARG A 99 -18.29 8.87 4.44
C ARG A 99 -16.91 8.56 5.00
N TRP A 100 -16.61 7.28 5.16
CA TRP A 100 -15.40 6.80 5.84
C TRP A 100 -14.37 6.24 4.86
N ARG A 101 -14.79 5.95 3.62
CA ARG A 101 -13.95 5.39 2.58
C ARG A 101 -13.06 6.44 1.94
N ASN A 102 -11.76 6.15 1.91
CA ASN A 102 -10.78 6.83 1.08
C ASN A 102 -10.40 5.93 -0.10
N VAL A 103 -10.64 6.37 -1.33
CA VAL A 103 -10.35 5.59 -2.55
C VAL A 103 -8.94 5.93 -3.04
N PHE A 104 -8.15 4.92 -3.37
CA PHE A 104 -6.83 5.13 -3.95
C PHE A 104 -6.97 5.43 -5.45
N PRO A 105 -6.59 6.64 -5.92
CA PRO A 105 -6.86 7.06 -7.30
C PRO A 105 -6.10 6.22 -8.34
N PHE A 106 -4.89 5.79 -8.01
CA PHE A 106 -4.02 5.01 -8.91
C PHE A 106 -4.41 3.54 -9.00
N GLY A 107 -5.30 3.04 -8.14
CA GLY A 107 -5.72 1.63 -8.16
C GLY A 107 -6.31 1.22 -9.51
N LYS A 108 -7.01 2.14 -10.18
CA LYS A 108 -7.57 1.91 -11.52
C LYS A 108 -6.50 1.60 -12.57
N ASP A 109 -5.44 2.41 -12.61
CA ASP A 109 -4.35 2.27 -13.56
C ASP A 109 -3.50 1.04 -13.25
N LEU A 110 -3.18 0.81 -11.97
CA LEU A 110 -2.36 -0.32 -11.52
C LEU A 110 -3.02 -1.68 -11.81
N LEU A 111 -4.35 -1.73 -11.78
CA LEU A 111 -5.12 -2.93 -12.12
C LEU A 111 -5.39 -3.05 -13.63
N GLY A 112 -4.93 -2.09 -14.43
CA GLY A 112 -5.12 -2.08 -15.89
C GLY A 112 -6.59 -1.94 -16.29
N PHE A 113 -7.38 -1.14 -15.56
CA PHE A 113 -8.73 -0.75 -16.01
C PHE A 113 -8.72 0.46 -16.94
N SER A 114 -7.59 1.16 -17.02
CA SER A 114 -7.40 2.23 -17.98
C SER A 114 -7.22 1.67 -19.38
N SER A 115 -7.86 2.31 -20.36
CA SER A 115 -7.70 1.95 -21.76
C SER A 115 -6.21 2.04 -22.11
N PRO A 116 -5.65 1.11 -22.89
CA PRO A 116 -4.30 1.30 -23.40
C PRO A 116 -4.26 2.68 -24.06
N ALA A 117 -3.23 3.48 -23.73
CA ALA A 117 -3.00 4.74 -24.40
C ALA A 117 -3.13 4.51 -25.91
N PRO A 118 -3.81 5.39 -26.68
CA PRO A 118 -3.87 5.24 -28.11
C PRO A 118 -2.43 5.09 -28.60
N VAL A 119 -2.14 3.93 -29.19
CA VAL A 119 -0.88 3.71 -29.89
C VAL A 119 -0.81 4.83 -30.91
N VAL A 120 0.09 5.79 -30.71
CA VAL A 120 0.45 6.75 -31.74
C VAL A 120 1.14 5.89 -32.80
N THR A 121 0.36 5.36 -33.74
CA THR A 121 0.90 4.69 -34.91
C THR A 121 1.81 5.71 -35.58
N PRO A 122 3.12 5.45 -35.74
CA PRO A 122 3.96 6.32 -36.54
C PRO A 122 3.28 6.46 -37.90
N LYS A 123 2.98 7.70 -38.32
CA LYS A 123 2.46 7.98 -39.65
C LYS A 123 3.44 7.34 -40.65
N SER A 124 2.95 6.35 -41.39
CA SER A 124 3.73 5.63 -42.40
C SER A 124 4.45 6.65 -43.30
N PRO A 125 5.78 6.55 -43.49
CA PRO A 125 6.48 7.35 -44.47
C PRO A 125 5.90 7.11 -45.87
N PRO A 126 5.83 8.13 -46.76
CA PRO A 126 5.40 7.94 -48.14
C PRO A 126 6.28 6.89 -48.85
N ALA A 127 5.64 6.05 -49.67
CA ALA A 127 6.28 4.95 -50.40
C ALA A 127 7.49 5.41 -51.24
N ALA A 128 8.59 4.68 -51.12
CA ALA A 128 9.81 4.90 -51.89
C ALA A 128 9.63 4.51 -53.37
N VAL A 129 9.97 5.41 -54.27
CA VAL A 129 10.28 5.11 -55.68
C VAL A 129 11.79 4.93 -55.81
N ASN A 130 12.23 3.77 -56.27
CA ASN A 130 13.62 3.48 -56.67
C ASN A 130 13.53 2.74 -58.03
N PRO A 131 14.50 2.84 -58.98
CA PRO A 131 15.94 2.69 -58.72
C PRO A 131 16.89 3.59 -59.54
N SER A 132 18.09 3.86 -59.04
CA SER A 132 19.25 4.13 -59.90
C SER A 132 20.58 3.85 -59.18
N PRO A 133 21.65 3.50 -59.92
CA PRO A 133 22.70 2.60 -59.46
C PRO A 133 23.81 3.29 -58.66
N SER A 134 24.42 2.49 -57.80
CA SER A 134 25.59 2.79 -56.98
C SER A 134 26.84 3.11 -57.83
N PRO A 135 27.63 4.12 -57.43
CA PRO A 135 29.07 4.07 -57.63
C PRO A 135 29.84 3.99 -56.31
N ALA A 136 30.65 2.93 -56.24
CA ALA A 136 31.95 2.79 -55.57
C ALA A 136 32.03 2.80 -54.03
N ALA A 137 32.59 1.69 -53.53
CA ALA A 137 33.03 1.49 -52.16
C ALA A 137 34.03 2.54 -51.68
N SER A 138 33.90 2.93 -50.41
CA SER A 138 34.97 3.58 -49.65
C SER A 138 35.30 2.71 -48.43
N PRO A 139 36.55 2.25 -48.26
CA PRO A 139 36.96 1.47 -47.11
C PRO A 139 37.24 2.41 -45.93
N GLY A 140 36.41 2.31 -44.89
CA GLY A 140 36.57 3.09 -43.67
C GLY A 140 35.85 2.41 -42.51
N ALA A 141 36.44 1.35 -41.98
CA ALA A 141 36.06 0.81 -40.69
C ALA A 141 36.45 1.82 -39.61
N THR A 142 35.47 2.46 -38.98
CA THR A 142 35.66 3.08 -37.66
C THR A 142 34.44 2.80 -36.79
N THR A 143 34.70 1.92 -35.83
CA THR A 143 33.93 1.57 -34.63
C THR A 143 33.20 2.76 -33.99
N PRO A 144 31.98 2.60 -33.46
CA PRO A 144 31.36 3.64 -32.62
C PRO A 144 32.19 3.85 -31.35
N PRO A 145 32.32 5.10 -30.84
CA PRO A 145 33.04 5.36 -29.60
C PRO A 145 32.29 4.76 -28.40
N PRO A 146 33.00 4.32 -27.33
CA PRO A 146 32.38 3.89 -26.09
C PRO A 146 31.67 5.08 -25.39
N PRO A 147 30.66 4.80 -24.54
CA PRO A 147 29.97 5.84 -23.77
C PRO A 147 30.94 6.56 -22.80
N PRO A 148 30.69 7.83 -22.45
CA PRO A 148 31.45 8.53 -21.43
C PRO A 148 31.26 7.84 -20.07
N VAL A 149 32.38 7.54 -19.39
CA VAL A 149 32.37 7.18 -17.97
C VAL A 149 31.95 8.41 -17.18
N LEU A 150 30.80 8.35 -16.50
CA LEU A 150 30.45 9.32 -15.47
C LEU A 150 31.50 9.24 -14.36
N PRO A 151 32.08 10.37 -13.89
CA PRO A 151 32.89 10.36 -12.68
C PRO A 151 32.05 9.84 -11.54
N PHE A 152 32.50 8.77 -10.91
CA PHE A 152 32.05 8.41 -9.57
C PHE A 152 32.48 9.59 -8.69
N GLU A 153 31.51 10.36 -8.21
CA GLU A 153 31.75 11.40 -7.22
C GLU A 153 32.27 10.68 -5.96
N GLU A 154 33.58 10.75 -5.72
CA GLU A 154 34.21 10.32 -4.47
C GLU A 154 33.65 11.20 -3.35
N GLU A 155 32.57 10.75 -2.72
CA GLU A 155 32.03 11.37 -1.51
C GLU A 155 33.07 11.22 -0.38
N PRO A 156 33.55 12.31 0.24
CA PRO A 156 34.53 12.23 1.31
C PRO A 156 33.89 11.54 2.52
N ASN A 157 34.36 10.31 2.76
CA ASN A 157 34.13 9.45 3.90
C ASN A 157 34.20 10.22 5.24
N ASN A 158 33.05 10.69 5.74
CA ASN A 158 32.87 11.20 7.10
C ASN A 158 31.50 10.79 7.69
N ALA A 159 30.90 9.71 7.20
CA ALA A 159 29.75 9.09 7.87
C ALA A 159 30.24 8.13 8.97
N PRO A 160 29.73 8.21 10.21
CA PRO A 160 30.08 7.24 11.25
C PRO A 160 29.66 5.81 10.83
N PRO A 161 30.45 4.77 11.14
CA PRO A 161 30.19 3.42 10.69
C PRO A 161 28.87 2.88 11.25
N ILE A 162 28.05 2.33 10.35
CA ILE A 162 26.80 1.64 10.67
C ILE A 162 27.15 0.28 11.33
N PRO A 163 26.58 -0.08 12.50
CA PRO A 163 26.82 -1.39 13.10
C PRO A 163 26.22 -2.50 12.23
N ILE A 164 27.06 -3.45 11.81
CA ILE A 164 26.63 -4.65 11.08
C ILE A 164 26.06 -5.66 12.09
N PRO A 165 24.81 -6.15 11.94
CA PRO A 165 24.31 -7.26 12.75
C PRO A 165 24.97 -8.57 12.30
N ASN A 166 25.65 -9.26 13.21
CA ASN A 166 26.27 -10.57 12.93
C ASN A 166 25.19 -11.64 12.72
N GLN A 167 24.75 -11.83 11.47
CA GLN A 167 23.93 -12.98 11.08
C GLN A 167 24.84 -14.22 10.97
N ARG A 168 24.76 -15.08 11.98
CA ARG A 168 25.42 -16.39 12.05
C ARG A 168 24.95 -17.29 10.91
N LEU A 169 25.74 -17.42 9.85
CA LEU A 169 25.61 -18.52 8.88
C LEU A 169 25.98 -19.84 9.59
N THR A 170 25.00 -20.71 9.86
CA THR A 170 25.28 -22.11 10.20
C THR A 170 25.28 -22.94 8.92
N THR A 171 26.47 -23.36 8.49
CA THR A 171 26.68 -24.36 7.45
C THR A 171 26.23 -25.75 7.94
N PRO A 172 25.60 -26.61 7.13
CA PRO A 172 25.46 -28.02 7.46
C PRO A 172 26.80 -28.72 7.24
N ALA A 173 27.33 -29.37 8.28
CA ALA A 173 28.50 -30.22 8.18
C ALA A 173 28.09 -31.57 7.58
N ASN A 174 28.70 -31.88 6.44
CA ASN A 174 28.76 -33.20 5.82
C ASN A 174 29.50 -34.18 6.75
N ARG A 175 28.88 -35.31 7.09
CA ARG A 175 29.57 -36.55 7.46
C ARG A 175 28.71 -37.76 7.10
#